data_AF-A0A938H373-F1
#
_entry.id   AF-A0A938H373-F1
#
_cell.length_a   1.000
_cell.length_b   1.000
_cell.length_c   1.000
_cell.angle_alpha   90.00
_cell.angle_beta   90.00
_cell.angle_gamma   90.00
#
_symmetry.space_group_name_H-M   'P 1'
#
loop_
_entity.id
_entity.type
_entity.pdbx_description
1 polymer ?
#
loop_
_entity_poly.entity_id
_entity_poly.type
_entity_poly.pdbx_seq_one_letter_code
_entity_poly.pdbx_strand_id
1 'polypeptide(L)'
;MPASLHNHTPLCGHAEGTPEAYVDAAIAAGLDAFGVSEHAPVLPEPFDDWRMRMADLPAYLDWVDRARDHAADRIRVRCGLECDWFDDS
;
A
#
# COMPACT_ATOMS: atom_id res chain seq x y z
N MET A 1 -1.56 20.79 0.17
CA MET A 1 -2.34 19.64 -0.30
C MET A 1 -2.26 18.55 0.76
N PRO A 2 -3.28 18.36 1.62
CA PRO A 2 -3.31 17.27 2.59
C PRO A 2 -3.17 15.90 1.93
N ALA A 3 -2.36 15.02 2.53
CA ALA A 3 -2.13 13.67 2.01
C ALA A 3 -1.82 12.68 3.14
N SER A 4 -2.17 11.41 2.93
CA SER A 4 -1.66 10.27 3.69
C SER A 4 -0.97 9.33 2.72
N LEU A 5 0.35 9.17 2.85
CA LEU A 5 1.15 8.41 1.87
C LEU A 5 1.79 7.14 2.46
N HIS A 6 1.55 6.85 3.73
CA HIS A 6 2.10 5.69 4.44
C HIS A 6 0.93 4.85 4.97
N ASN A 7 0.40 3.99 4.10
CA ASN A 7 -0.71 3.11 4.43
C ASN A 7 -0.43 1.71 3.86
N HIS A 8 -1.00 0.70 4.50
CA HIS A 8 -0.79 -0.72 4.19
C HIS A 8 -2.04 -1.38 3.66
N THR A 9 -1.92 -2.61 3.19
CA THR A 9 -3.01 -3.48 2.76
C THR A 9 -2.94 -4.81 3.53
N PRO A 10 -3.98 -5.66 3.46
CA PRO A 10 -3.90 -7.00 4.05
C PRO A 10 -2.73 -7.88 3.59
N LEU A 11 -2.01 -7.52 2.53
CA LEU A 11 -0.82 -8.24 2.08
C LEU A 11 0.34 -8.16 3.09
N CYS A 12 0.34 -7.22 4.04
CA CYS A 12 1.29 -7.23 5.15
C CYS A 12 0.99 -8.28 6.25
N GLY A 13 -0.15 -8.99 6.17
CA GLY A 13 -0.55 -9.98 7.18
C GLY A 13 -1.07 -9.39 8.50
N HIS A 14 -1.07 -8.06 8.68
CA HIS A 14 -1.50 -7.40 9.91
C HIS A 14 -2.34 -6.13 9.70
N ALA A 15 -2.81 -5.89 8.48
CA ALA A 15 -3.80 -4.86 8.17
C ALA A 15 -5.10 -5.49 7.66
N GLU A 16 -6.22 -4.77 7.78
CA GLU A 16 -7.55 -5.23 7.41
C GLU A 16 -8.27 -4.20 6.53
N GLY A 17 -9.15 -4.66 5.64
CA GLY A 17 -9.92 -3.82 4.73
C GLY A 17 -9.48 -3.94 3.27
N THR A 18 -9.92 -3.01 2.43
CA THR A 18 -9.54 -2.97 1.02
C THR A 18 -8.97 -1.60 0.64
N PRO A 19 -8.07 -1.54 -0.36
CA PRO A 19 -7.55 -0.28 -0.88
C PRO A 19 -8.66 0.71 -1.30
N GLU A 20 -9.75 0.24 -1.90
CA GLU A 20 -10.89 1.08 -2.29
C GLU A 20 -11.59 1.70 -1.06
N ALA A 21 -11.76 0.93 0.02
CA ALA A 21 -12.35 1.44 1.27
C ALA A 21 -11.45 2.51 1.92
N TYR A 22 -10.12 2.35 1.85
CA TYR A 22 -9.19 3.38 2.33
C TYR A 22 -9.25 4.65 1.50
N VAL A 23 -9.39 4.52 0.17
CA VAL A 23 -9.60 5.64 -0.75
C VAL A 23 -10.88 6.39 -0.41
N ASP A 24 -12.00 5.69 -0.15
CA ASP A 24 -13.27 6.33 0.22
C ASP A 24 -13.14 7.09 1.55
N ALA A 25 -12.44 6.52 2.53
CA ALA A 25 -12.15 7.18 3.80
C ALA A 25 -11.26 8.42 3.61
N ALA A 26 -10.24 8.35 2.75
CA ALA A 26 -9.36 9.47 2.43
C ALA A 26 -10.12 10.62 1.74
N ILE A 27 -11.04 10.32 0.83
CA ILE A 27 -11.92 11.30 0.19
C ILE A 27 -12.82 11.96 1.25
N ALA A 28 -13.45 11.17 2.12
CA ALA A 28 -14.30 11.70 3.20
C ALA A 28 -13.53 12.58 4.19
N ALA A 29 -12.24 12.31 4.40
CA ALA A 29 -11.33 13.11 5.22
C ALA A 29 -10.81 14.38 4.52
N GLY A 30 -11.15 14.59 3.23
CA GLY A 30 -10.72 15.77 2.46
C GLY A 30 -9.25 15.76 2.06
N LEU A 31 -8.65 14.57 1.89
CA LEU A 31 -7.27 14.44 1.39
C LEU A 31 -7.22 14.64 -0.13
N ASP A 32 -6.14 15.25 -0.60
CA ASP A 32 -5.87 15.41 -2.04
C ASP A 32 -5.11 14.21 -2.63
N ALA A 33 -4.43 13.45 -1.78
CA ALA A 33 -3.69 12.27 -2.18
C ALA A 33 -3.70 11.18 -1.10
N PHE A 34 -3.76 9.94 -1.57
CA PHE A 34 -3.64 8.73 -0.79
C PHE A 34 -2.52 7.86 -1.38
N GLY A 35 -1.65 7.31 -0.55
CA GLY A 35 -0.55 6.45 -0.98
C GLY A 35 -0.55 5.14 -0.22
N VAL A 36 -0.37 4.05 -0.95
CA VAL A 36 -0.14 2.72 -0.38
C VAL A 36 1.36 2.46 -0.44
N SER A 37 1.99 2.34 0.73
CA SER A 37 3.42 2.09 0.92
C SER A 37 3.58 0.77 1.65
N GLU A 38 3.30 -0.33 0.95
CA GLU A 38 3.28 -1.65 1.56
C GLU A 38 4.68 -2.09 1.99
N HIS A 39 4.80 -2.94 3.02
CA HIS A 39 6.08 -3.53 3.38
C HIS A 39 6.67 -4.30 2.20
N ALA A 40 7.87 -3.90 1.80
CA ALA A 40 8.55 -4.53 0.66
C ALA A 40 8.89 -6.00 0.96
N PRO A 41 8.78 -6.88 -0.05
CA PRO A 41 9.30 -8.24 0.07
C PRO A 41 10.82 -8.20 0.28
N VAL A 42 11.30 -9.09 1.13
CA VAL A 42 12.72 -9.22 1.46
C VAL A 42 13.12 -10.69 1.31
N LEU A 43 14.26 -10.93 0.65
CA LEU A 43 14.85 -12.25 0.49
C LEU A 43 15.93 -12.47 1.56
N PRO A 44 16.12 -13.72 2.04
CA PRO A 44 15.37 -14.91 1.68
C PRO A 44 13.97 -14.93 2.31
N GLU A 45 13.04 -15.64 1.66
CA GLU A 45 11.67 -15.82 2.15
C GLU A 45 11.46 -17.15 2.88
N PRO A 46 10.56 -17.20 3.90
CA PRO A 46 9.97 -16.02 4.55
C PRO A 46 11.02 -15.28 5.39
N PHE A 47 10.96 -13.94 5.37
CA PHE A 47 11.79 -13.11 6.24
C PHE A 47 11.13 -12.92 7.61
N ASP A 48 9.84 -12.55 7.62
CA ASP A 48 8.95 -12.48 8.79
C ASP A 48 7.48 -12.64 8.36
N ASP A 49 6.54 -12.41 9.28
CA ASP A 49 5.10 -12.55 9.08
C ASP A 49 4.38 -11.20 8.77
N TRP A 50 5.12 -10.11 8.54
CA TRP A 50 4.57 -8.74 8.49
C TRP A 50 4.69 -8.08 7.11
N ARG A 51 5.05 -8.83 6.08
CA ARG A 51 5.26 -8.33 4.71
C ARG A 51 4.72 -9.28 3.66
N MET A 52 4.48 -8.74 2.47
CA MET A 52 4.13 -9.55 1.32
C MET A 52 5.33 -10.36 0.82
N ARG A 53 5.08 -11.48 0.14
CA ARG A 53 6.14 -12.22 -0.58
C ARG A 53 6.37 -11.59 -1.96
N MET A 54 7.50 -11.90 -2.58
CA MET A 54 7.85 -11.52 -3.95
C MET A 54 6.78 -11.97 -4.94
N ALA A 55 6.16 -13.13 -4.70
CA ALA A 55 5.08 -13.67 -5.53
C ALA A 55 3.76 -12.87 -5.41
N ASP A 56 3.58 -12.10 -4.34
CA ASP A 56 2.38 -11.30 -4.09
C ASP A 56 2.48 -9.89 -4.70
N LEU A 57 3.68 -9.44 -5.09
CA LEU A 57 3.91 -8.11 -5.66
C LEU A 57 3.03 -7.81 -6.88
N PRO A 58 2.78 -8.73 -7.83
CA PRO A 58 1.82 -8.49 -8.92
C PRO A 58 0.40 -8.20 -8.41
N ALA A 59 -0.06 -8.94 -7.39
CA ALA A 59 -1.37 -8.71 -6.80
C ALA A 59 -1.44 -7.35 -6.08
N TYR A 60 -0.37 -6.95 -5.39
CA TYR A 60 -0.25 -5.62 -4.80
C TYR A 60 -0.42 -4.51 -5.85
N LEU A 61 0.26 -4.62 -6.99
CA LEU A 61 0.16 -3.64 -8.07
C LEU A 61 -1.27 -3.56 -8.63
N ASP A 62 -1.89 -4.72 -8.91
CA ASP A 62 -3.27 -4.80 -9.38
C ASP A 62 -4.26 -4.16 -8.38
N TRP A 63 -4.03 -4.34 -7.09
CA TRP A 63 -4.85 -3.75 -6.02
C TRP A 63 -4.74 -2.23 -5.97
N VAL A 64 -3.54 -1.68 -6.13
CA VAL A 64 -3.35 -0.23 -6.17
C VAL A 64 -3.92 0.38 -7.45
N ASP A 65 -3.82 -0.31 -8.59
CA ASP A 65 -4.42 0.15 -9.84
C ASP A 65 -5.96 0.13 -9.77
N ARG A 66 -6.57 -0.92 -9.20
CA ARG A 66 -8.01 -0.92 -8.91
C ARG A 66 -8.44 0.22 -7.99
N ALA A 67 -7.65 0.53 -6.96
CA ALA A 67 -7.92 1.66 -6.08
C ALA A 67 -7.83 2.99 -6.81
N ARG A 68 -6.89 3.13 -7.74
CA ARG A 68 -6.75 4.30 -8.61
C ARG A 68 -7.94 4.44 -9.56
N ASP A 69 -8.37 3.36 -10.19
CA ASP A 69 -9.55 3.34 -11.06
C ASP A 69 -10.82 3.68 -10.29
N HIS A 70 -10.97 3.11 -9.08
CA HIS A 70 -12.05 3.44 -8.16
C HIS A 70 -12.02 4.93 -7.84
N ALA A 71 -10.88 5.49 -7.44
CA ALA A 71 -10.74 6.92 -7.12
C ALA A 71 -11.17 7.85 -8.26
N ALA A 72 -10.86 7.48 -9.51
CA ALA A 72 -10.98 8.33 -10.69
C ALA A 72 -10.31 9.70 -10.44
N ASP A 73 -11.00 10.81 -10.70
CA ASP A 73 -10.45 12.17 -10.53
C ASP A 73 -10.67 12.76 -9.11
N ARG A 74 -11.23 11.97 -8.18
CA ARG A 74 -11.63 12.48 -6.85
C ARG A 74 -10.45 12.66 -5.89
N ILE A 75 -9.42 11.83 -6.02
CA ILE A 75 -8.20 11.86 -5.19
C ILE A 75 -7.04 11.22 -5.97
N ARG A 76 -5.81 11.68 -5.74
CA ARG A 76 -4.62 11.08 -6.36
C ARG A 76 -4.18 9.84 -5.59
N VAL A 77 -4.18 8.68 -6.24
CA VAL A 77 -3.67 7.42 -5.65
C VAL A 77 -2.22 7.16 -6.07
N ARG A 78 -1.33 6.95 -5.09
CA ARG A 78 0.10 6.66 -5.29
C ARG A 78 0.43 5.22 -4.89
N CYS A 79 1.33 4.61 -5.65
CA CYS A 79 1.91 3.30 -5.39
C CYS A 79 3.34 3.49 -4.88
N GLY A 80 3.71 2.82 -3.79
CA GLY A 80 5.02 2.88 -3.17
C GLY A 80 5.28 1.66 -2.30
N LEU A 81 6.52 1.52 -1.84
CA LEU A 81 6.90 0.47 -0.89
C LEU A 81 7.59 1.11 0.31
N GLU A 82 7.28 0.61 1.50
CA GLU A 82 8.10 0.81 2.68
C GLU A 82 9.24 -0.20 2.63
N CYS A 83 10.44 0.26 2.27
CA CYS A 83 11.63 -0.57 2.18
C CYS A 83 12.44 -0.49 3.46
N ASP A 84 12.66 -1.63 4.11
CA ASP A 84 13.58 -1.74 5.24
C ASP A 84 15.02 -1.41 4.81
N TRP A 85 15.77 -0.77 5.72
CA TRP A 85 17.20 -0.61 5.59
C TRP A 85 17.91 -1.64 6.46
N PHE A 86 18.71 -2.50 5.83
CA PHE A 86 19.58 -3.46 6.52
C PHE A 86 21.01 -2.94 6.47
N ASP A 87 21.67 -2.88 7.64
CA ASP A 87 23.08 -2.56 7.72
C ASP A 87 23.92 -3.84 7.50
N ASP A 88 25.08 -3.70 6.86
CA ASP A 88 25.99 -4.81 6.53
C ASP A 88 26.90 -5.22 7.72
N SER A 89 26.56 -4.84 8.96
CA SER A 89 27.43 -5.01 10.14
C SER A 89 27.49 -6.41 10.74
#